data_AF-A0A2P5LSC1-F1
#
_entry.id   AF-A0A2P5LSC1-F1
#
_cell.length_a   1.000
_cell.length_b   1.000
_cell.length_c   1.000
_cell.angle_alpha   90.00
_cell.angle_beta   90.00
_cell.angle_gamma   90.00
#
_symmetry.space_group_name_H-M   'P 1'
#
loop_
_entity.id
_entity.type
_entity.pdbx_description
1 polymer ?
#
loop_
_entity_poly.entity_id
_entity_poly.type
_entity_poly.pdbx_seq_one_letter_code
_entity_poly.pdbx_strand_id
1 'polypeptide(L)'
;QLAFDLFYTARRLTAVEAKERGFVSRLFATESFEGAVHALAETIAAGAPLTLRAAKAAIRAAAGLPGASSHEQCEALTSACFDSADYMEGRAAFLEKREPNFSGR
;
A
#
# COMPACT_ATOMS: atom_id res chain seq x y z
N GLN A 1 -10.45 -21.73 -9.30
CA GLN A 1 -9.97 -22.98 -9.96
C GLN A 1 -8.47 -23.19 -9.77
N LEU A 2 -7.60 -22.18 -9.96
CA LEU A 2 -6.16 -22.31 -9.69
C LEU A 2 -5.82 -22.76 -8.25
N ALA A 3 -6.53 -22.25 -7.25
CA ALA A 3 -6.32 -22.68 -5.87
C ALA A 3 -6.49 -24.21 -5.73
N PHE A 4 -7.57 -24.78 -6.26
CA PHE A 4 -7.81 -26.23 -6.22
C PHE A 4 -6.72 -27.02 -6.95
N ASP A 5 -6.29 -26.56 -8.13
CA ASP A 5 -5.17 -27.17 -8.88
C ASP A 5 -3.89 -27.25 -8.04
N LEU A 6 -3.48 -26.14 -7.41
CA LEU A 6 -2.29 -26.11 -6.57
C LEU A 6 -2.43 -27.00 -5.32
N PHE A 7 -3.60 -27.02 -4.67
CA PHE A 7 -3.85 -27.85 -3.49
C PHE A 7 -3.84 -29.34 -3.80
N TYR A 8 -4.34 -29.77 -4.96
CA TYR A 8 -4.42 -31.19 -5.31
C TYR A 8 -3.14 -31.72 -5.95
N THR A 9 -2.41 -30.90 -6.70
CA THR A 9 -1.21 -31.35 -7.43
C THR A 9 0.09 -31.05 -6.70
N ALA A 10 0.08 -30.14 -5.73
CA ALA A 10 1.27 -29.59 -5.07
C ALA A 10 2.35 -29.08 -6.05
N ARG A 11 1.96 -28.75 -7.29
CA ARG A 11 2.91 -28.26 -8.29
C ARG A 11 3.43 -26.88 -7.89
N ARG A 12 4.64 -26.56 -8.37
CA ARG A 12 5.24 -25.23 -8.17
C ARG A 12 4.67 -24.22 -9.16
N LEU A 13 4.43 -23.01 -8.67
CA LEU A 13 4.07 -21.86 -9.48
C LEU A 13 5.34 -21.19 -10.01
N THR A 14 5.36 -20.82 -11.28
CA THR A 14 6.44 -19.96 -11.79
C THR A 14 6.20 -18.51 -11.33
N ALA A 15 7.26 -17.70 -11.28
CA ALA A 15 7.13 -16.29 -10.92
C ALA A 15 6.20 -15.53 -11.88
N VAL A 16 6.26 -15.84 -13.18
CA VAL A 16 5.40 -15.24 -14.22
C VAL A 16 3.94 -15.58 -13.97
N GLU A 17 3.63 -16.87 -13.76
CA GLU A 17 2.27 -17.31 -13.44
C GLU A 17 1.77 -16.67 -12.13
N ALA A 18 2.63 -16.55 -11.11
CA ALA A 18 2.29 -15.87 -9.86
C ALA A 18 1.85 -14.42 -10.08
N LYS A 19 2.54 -13.69 -10.97
CA LYS A 19 2.19 -12.31 -11.32
C LYS A 19 0.87 -12.23 -12.08
N GLU A 20 0.70 -13.05 -13.11
CA GLU A 20 -0.52 -13.07 -13.94
C GLU A 20 -1.77 -13.44 -13.14
N ARG A 21 -1.59 -14.26 -12.09
CA ARG A 21 -2.67 -14.74 -11.23
C ARG A 21 -2.86 -13.90 -9.96
N GLY A 22 -2.09 -12.82 -9.80
CA GLY A 22 -2.24 -11.86 -8.70
C GLY A 22 -1.69 -12.32 -7.35
N PHE A 23 -0.85 -13.35 -7.29
CA PHE A 23 -0.15 -13.76 -6.06
C PHE A 23 0.95 -12.78 -5.68
N VAL A 24 1.60 -12.18 -6.68
CA VAL A 24 2.61 -11.13 -6.49
C VAL A 24 2.26 -9.93 -7.36
N SER A 25 2.52 -8.72 -6.86
CA SER A 25 2.20 -7.49 -7.57
C SER A 25 3.26 -7.08 -8.60
N ARG A 26 4.52 -7.48 -8.39
CA ARG A 26 5.67 -7.09 -9.21
C ARG A 26 6.67 -8.24 -9.31
N LEU A 27 7.44 -8.23 -10.40
CA LEU A 27 8.58 -9.11 -10.62
C LEU A 27 9.78 -8.24 -10.98
N PHE A 28 10.94 -8.58 -10.45
CA PHE A 28 12.20 -7.89 -10.70
C PHE A 28 13.27 -8.91 -11.05
N ALA A 29 14.26 -8.48 -11.85
CA ALA A 29 15.45 -9.29 -12.09
C ALA A 29 16.28 -9.38 -10.79
N THR A 30 16.93 -10.52 -10.57
CA THR A 30 17.64 -10.82 -9.32
C THR A 30 18.72 -9.78 -9.03
N GLU A 31 19.47 -9.36 -10.05
CA GLU A 31 20.52 -8.35 -9.96
C GLU A 31 20.03 -6.95 -9.56
N SER A 32 18.75 -6.65 -9.83
CA SER A 32 18.13 -5.35 -9.52
C SER A 32 17.20 -5.36 -8.30
N PHE A 33 16.98 -6.55 -7.70
CA PHE A 33 15.90 -6.75 -6.73
C PHE A 33 16.00 -5.80 -5.54
N GLU A 34 17.17 -5.75 -4.90
CA GLU A 34 17.40 -4.90 -3.72
C GLU A 34 17.16 -3.42 -4.03
N GLY A 35 17.74 -2.91 -5.13
CA GLY A 35 17.58 -1.52 -5.53
C GLY A 35 16.12 -1.17 -5.87
N ALA A 36 15.42 -2.06 -6.56
CA ALA A 36 14.02 -1.85 -6.92
C ALA A 36 13.08 -1.89 -5.70
N VAL A 37 13.35 -2.77 -4.74
CA VAL A 37 12.59 -2.84 -3.47
C VAL A 37 12.85 -1.59 -2.64
N HIS A 38 14.09 -1.12 -2.55
CA HIS A 38 14.43 0.09 -1.82
C HIS A 38 13.74 1.32 -2.42
N ALA A 39 13.84 1.52 -3.73
CA ALA A 39 13.18 2.62 -4.42
C ALA A 39 11.65 2.60 -4.26
N LEU A 40 11.04 1.40 -4.25
CA LEU A 40 9.62 1.24 -3.96
C LEU A 40 9.28 1.64 -2.51
N ALA A 41 10.09 1.23 -1.54
CA ALA A 41 9.91 1.60 -0.15
C ALA A 41 10.06 3.12 0.05
N GLU A 42 11.04 3.76 -0.60
CA GLU A 42 11.22 5.21 -0.58
C GLU A 42 10.01 5.93 -1.17
N THR A 43 9.49 5.45 -2.31
CA THR A 43 8.28 6.01 -2.94
C THR A 43 7.08 5.96 -1.98
N ILE A 44 6.92 4.86 -1.24
CA ILE A 44 5.85 4.74 -0.24
C ILE A 44 6.13 5.65 0.95
N ALA A 45 7.37 5.69 1.44
CA ALA A 45 7.76 6.48 2.60
C ALA A 45 7.65 8.00 2.36
N ALA A 46 7.73 8.45 1.10
CA ALA A 46 7.50 9.84 0.71
C ALA A 46 6.04 10.29 0.80
N GLY A 47 5.09 9.36 0.98
CA GLY A 47 3.67 9.69 1.16
C GLY A 47 3.33 10.10 2.60
N ALA A 48 2.24 10.87 2.77
CA ALA A 48 1.77 11.31 4.09
C ALA A 48 1.46 10.11 5.01
N PRO A 49 2.19 9.92 6.13
CA PRO A 49 2.09 8.72 6.94
C PRO A 49 0.70 8.43 7.52
N LEU A 50 -0.10 9.45 7.83
CA LEU A 50 -1.47 9.26 8.33
C LEU A 50 -2.41 8.82 7.19
N THR A 51 -2.29 9.43 6.01
CA THR A 51 -3.06 9.03 4.82
C THR A 51 -2.78 7.58 4.42
N LEU A 52 -1.52 7.15 4.42
CA LEU A 52 -1.16 5.77 4.10
C LEU A 52 -1.74 4.77 5.10
N ARG A 53 -1.76 5.13 6.39
CA ARG A 53 -2.38 4.32 7.45
C ARG A 53 -3.90 4.20 7.25
N ALA A 54 -4.58 5.32 7.01
CA ALA A 54 -6.03 5.34 6.76
C ALA A 54 -6.39 4.54 5.50
N ALA A 55 -5.67 4.76 4.39
CA ALA A 55 -5.90 4.03 3.14
C ALA A 55 -5.71 2.52 3.31
N LYS A 56 -4.66 2.09 4.02
CA LYS A 56 -4.43 0.66 4.31
C LYS A 56 -5.57 0.07 5.14
N ALA A 57 -6.06 0.76 6.17
CA ALA A 57 -7.18 0.29 6.97
C ALA A 57 -8.46 0.15 6.15
N ALA A 58 -8.80 1.18 5.36
CA ALA A 58 -9.99 1.20 4.50
C ALA A 58 -9.96 0.08 3.45
N ILE A 59 -8.83 -0.13 2.75
CA ILE A 59 -8.67 -1.20 1.76
C ILE A 59 -8.87 -2.57 2.41
N ARG A 60 -8.28 -2.81 3.59
CA ARG A 60 -8.42 -4.08 4.30
C ARG A 60 -9.88 -4.33 4.74
N ALA A 61 -10.57 -3.29 5.21
CA ALA A 61 -11.98 -3.35 5.60
C ALA A 61 -12.88 -3.65 4.40
N ALA A 62 -12.69 -2.94 3.29
CA ALA A 62 -13.44 -3.16 2.05
C ALA A 62 -13.22 -4.57 1.48
N ALA A 63 -12.01 -5.13 1.63
CA ALA A 63 -11.69 -6.49 1.23
C ALA A 63 -12.21 -7.57 2.21
N GLY A 64 -12.90 -7.18 3.30
CA GLY A 64 -13.44 -8.12 4.28
C GLY A 64 -12.38 -8.97 4.99
N LEU A 65 -11.15 -8.45 5.10
CA LEU A 65 -10.06 -9.24 5.67
C LEU A 65 -10.25 -9.49 7.16
N PRO A 66 -9.85 -10.67 7.68
CA PRO A 66 -9.86 -10.93 9.11
C PRO A 66 -9.07 -9.88 9.89
N GLY A 67 -9.68 -9.37 10.97
CA GLY A 67 -9.10 -8.33 11.81
C GLY A 67 -8.97 -6.96 11.14
N ALA A 68 -9.72 -6.70 10.06
CA ALA A 68 -9.81 -5.35 9.49
C ALA A 68 -10.58 -4.39 10.41
N SER A 69 -10.29 -3.10 10.26
CA SER A 69 -10.96 -2.03 11.00
C SER A 69 -12.46 -1.98 10.69
N SER A 70 -13.27 -1.58 11.68
CA SER A 70 -14.68 -1.26 11.45
C SER A 70 -14.82 -0.02 10.56
N HIS A 71 -16.03 0.21 10.06
CA HIS A 71 -16.34 1.41 9.29
C HIS A 71 -16.05 2.68 10.11
N GLU A 72 -16.54 2.76 11.34
CA GLU A 72 -16.31 3.87 12.27
C GLU A 72 -14.81 4.12 12.54
N GLN A 73 -14.01 3.05 12.69
CA GLN A 73 -12.56 3.18 12.84
C GLN A 73 -11.90 3.75 11.57
N CYS A 74 -12.36 3.36 10.38
CA CYS A 74 -11.86 3.91 9.12
C CYS A 74 -12.25 5.39 8.96
N GLU A 75 -13.45 5.77 9.37
CA GLU A 75 -13.90 7.17 9.38
C GLU A 75 -13.05 8.01 10.34
N ALA A 76 -12.79 7.52 11.55
CA ALA A 76 -11.93 8.21 12.52
C ALA A 76 -10.50 8.42 11.99
N LEU A 77 -9.91 7.40 11.36
CA LEU A 77 -8.60 7.52 10.71
C LEU A 77 -8.60 8.53 9.56
N THR A 78 -9.69 8.58 8.80
CA THR A 78 -9.87 9.53 7.69
C THR A 78 -9.99 10.97 8.21
N SER A 79 -10.79 11.19 9.26
CA SER A 79 -10.91 12.50 9.92
C SER A 79 -9.56 12.99 10.42
N ALA A 80 -8.79 12.13 11.10
CA ALA A 80 -7.46 12.47 11.60
C ALA A 80 -6.47 12.86 10.49
N CYS A 81 -6.68 12.40 9.24
CA CYS A 81 -5.87 12.86 8.11
C CYS A 81 -6.17 14.33 7.78
N PHE A 82 -7.45 14.74 7.76
CA PHE A 82 -7.83 16.12 7.44
C PHE A 82 -7.37 17.13 8.49
N ASP A 83 -7.27 16.69 9.75
CA ASP A 83 -6.81 17.52 10.87
C ASP A 83 -5.28 17.57 11.01
N SER A 84 -4.54 16.83 10.17
CA SER A 84 -3.08 16.69 10.29
C SER A 84 -2.30 17.88 9.74
N ALA A 85 -1.08 18.09 10.26
CA ALA A 85 -0.12 19.03 9.68
C ALA A 85 0.29 18.60 8.26
N ASP A 86 0.33 17.29 7.99
CA ASP A 86 0.62 16.75 6.67
C ASP A 86 -0.44 17.15 5.63
N TYR A 87 -1.72 17.27 6.01
CA TYR A 87 -2.76 17.76 5.09
C TYR A 87 -2.55 19.23 4.72
N MET A 88 -2.21 20.07 5.71
CA MET A 88 -1.88 21.47 5.46
C MET A 88 -0.64 21.61 4.57
N GLU A 89 0.42 20.87 4.86
CA GLU A 89 1.66 20.85 4.10
C GLU A 89 1.44 20.34 2.67
N GLY A 90 0.69 19.25 2.49
CA GLY A 90 0.40 18.71 1.16
C GLY A 90 -0.33 19.72 0.28
N ARG A 91 -1.28 20.47 0.85
CA ARG A 91 -1.96 21.56 0.13
C ARG A 91 -1.02 22.72 -0.20
N ALA A 92 -0.17 23.13 0.74
CA ALA A 92 0.79 24.21 0.52
C ALA A 92 1.82 23.83 -0.56
N ALA A 93 2.45 22.66 -0.43
CA ALA A 93 3.42 22.13 -1.38
C ALA A 93 2.85 22.01 -2.80
N PHE A 94 1.59 21.55 -2.92
CA PHE A 94 0.90 21.49 -4.21
C PHE A 94 0.71 22.88 -4.84
N LEU A 95 0.26 23.87 -4.07
CA LEU A 95 0.09 25.25 -4.55
C LEU A 95 1.43 25.90 -4.93
N GLU A 96 2.48 25.61 -4.16
CA GLU A 96 3.83 26.13 -4.35
C GLU A 96 4.65 25.35 -5.40
N LYS A 97 4.10 24.23 -5.93
CA LYS A 97 4.78 23.33 -6.89
C LYS A 97 6.13 22.81 -6.40
N ARG A 98 6.20 22.44 -5.12
CA ARG A 98 7.36 21.82 -4.49
C ARG A 98 6.99 20.45 -3.93
N GLU A 99 8.00 19.65 -3.63
CA GLU A 99 7.80 18.40 -2.89
C GLU A 99 7.31 18.70 -1.46
N PRO A 100 6.34 17.94 -0.94
CA PRO A 100 5.88 18.07 0.43
C PRO A 100 6.87 17.44 1.42
N ASN A 101 6.95 18.02 2.63
CA ASN A 101 7.71 17.47 3.75
C ASN A 101 6.77 16.93 4.84
N PHE A 102 6.35 15.68 4.69
CA PHE A 102 5.46 15.04 5.65
C PHE A 102 6.20 14.59 6.92
N SER A 103 5.57 14.83 8.07
CA SER A 103 6.12 14.55 9.39
C SER A 103 5.26 13.58 10.23
N GLY A 104 4.11 13.14 9.69
CA GLY A 104 3.28 12.12 10.31
C GLY A 104 2.47 12.60 11.50
N ARG A 105 2.19 13.90 11.57
CA ARG A 105 1.44 14.60 12.61
C ARG A 105 0.43 15.56 11.99
#